data_AF-A0A3S4WJ46-F1
#
_entry.id   AF-A0A3S4WJ46-F1
#
_cell.length_a   1.000
_cell.length_b   1.000
_cell.length_c   1.000
_cell.angle_alpha   90.00
_cell.angle_beta   90.00
_cell.angle_gamma   90.00
#
_symmetry.space_group_name_H-M   'P 1'
#
loop_
_entity.id
_entity.type
_entity.pdbx_description
1 polymer ?
#
loop_
_entity_poly.entity_id
_entity_poly.type
_entity_poly.pdbx_seq_one_letter_code
_entity_poly.pdbx_strand_id
1 'polypeptide(L)'
;MSDDLRSAPSAADAQAVPGSAEATAAQAPDALAPEPAEPDRDPASLAPGALWDGDAGALPRDTRRAIVRLVQGPYLSAERQPDLWNALMSDEAVVQRHLADMFLALVIDRETGLAFVRNADDPTGAAPSVVRTMPLTFIDTALLLHLRTLLLRVPAAGQRAFVDREELLDHLRVYRPRTSTDESGFDKRVSASVSKMLKASLLRETSVGERYEISPILALVFGPDEVAAVAREYRRMLGDDAGAEGPAAAGAGAEGSDPDDADGAADPDEEDQ
;
A
#
# COMPACT_ATOMS: atom_id res chain seq x y z
N MET A 1 51.57 41.94 -0.95
CA MET A 1 50.68 42.87 -0.26
C MET A 1 49.45 42.05 0.03
N SER A 2 49.37 41.39 1.19
CA SER A 2 49.27 42.02 2.51
C SER A 2 48.19 43.08 2.53
N ASP A 3 47.49 43.07 3.65
CA ASP A 3 46.76 44.20 4.19
C ASP A 3 45.38 44.44 3.61
N ASP A 4 44.43 44.93 4.38
CA ASP A 4 44.23 45.10 5.82
C ASP A 4 42.92 45.88 5.80
N LEU A 5 41.85 45.35 6.40
CA LEU A 5 40.75 46.22 6.79
C LEU A 5 40.40 45.91 8.25
N ARG A 6 41.41 46.14 9.10
CA ARG A 6 41.24 46.69 10.43
C ARG A 6 40.47 48.01 10.36
N SER A 7 39.47 48.06 11.24
CA SER A 7 39.34 49.08 12.28
C SER A 7 39.05 50.54 11.89
N ALA A 8 37.94 51.02 12.45
CA ALA A 8 37.59 52.37 12.90
C ALA A 8 38.79 53.24 13.33
N PRO A 9 38.71 54.60 13.46
CA PRO A 9 37.56 55.37 13.97
C PRO A 9 37.37 56.81 13.43
N SER A 10 36.36 57.54 13.90
CA SER A 10 36.41 59.01 14.00
C SER A 10 35.46 59.52 15.07
N ALA A 11 35.94 60.52 15.80
CA ALA A 11 35.48 61.01 17.09
C ALA A 11 35.09 62.49 17.01
N ALA A 12 34.23 62.91 17.95
CA ALA A 12 34.04 64.24 18.55
C ALA A 12 32.55 64.32 18.93
N ASP A 13 32.12 64.74 20.11
CA ASP A 13 32.67 65.82 20.91
C ASP A 13 32.35 65.64 22.41
N ALA A 14 33.20 66.23 23.25
CA ALA A 14 33.14 66.18 24.70
C ALA A 14 32.69 67.54 25.27
N GLN A 15 31.84 67.53 26.31
CA GLN A 15 31.71 68.55 27.38
C GLN A 15 30.52 68.17 28.28
N ALA A 16 30.45 68.40 29.59
CA ALA A 16 31.40 68.76 30.64
C ALA A 16 30.64 68.78 32.00
N VAL A 17 31.44 68.75 33.08
CA VAL A 17 31.18 69.27 34.45
C VAL A 17 30.46 68.36 35.48
N PRO A 18 31.04 68.18 36.69
CA PRO A 18 30.54 67.34 37.78
C PRO A 18 29.73 68.12 38.84
N GLY A 19 29.02 67.40 39.73
CA GLY A 19 28.42 68.01 40.92
C GLY A 19 27.58 67.07 41.77
N SER A 20 28.20 66.56 42.84
CA SER A 20 27.65 66.34 44.19
C SER A 20 26.34 65.57 44.42
N ALA A 21 26.53 64.41 45.07
CA ALA A 21 25.85 63.90 46.27
C ALA A 21 24.31 63.90 46.33
N GLU A 22 23.73 62.71 46.45
CA GLU A 22 23.01 62.29 47.66
C GLU A 22 22.60 60.80 47.59
N ALA A 23 22.44 60.22 48.78
CA ALA A 23 22.44 58.79 49.03
C ALA A 23 21.04 58.13 48.95
N THR A 24 21.09 56.80 48.77
CA THR A 24 20.13 55.82 49.31
C THR A 24 18.84 55.57 48.53
N ALA A 25 18.83 54.48 47.76
CA ALA A 25 17.92 53.34 47.92
C ALA A 25 18.29 52.26 46.89
N ALA A 26 19.06 51.26 47.31
CA ALA A 26 19.39 50.11 46.48
C ALA A 26 18.11 49.30 46.19
N GLN A 27 17.73 49.27 44.91
CA GLN A 27 16.75 48.32 44.38
C GLN A 27 17.33 46.91 44.45
N ALA A 28 16.53 46.00 45.00
CA ALA A 28 16.81 44.58 45.01
C ALA A 28 16.92 44.03 43.57
N PRO A 29 17.91 43.20 43.24
CA PRO A 29 17.87 42.44 42.01
C PRO A 29 16.81 41.35 42.13
N ASP A 30 15.91 41.34 41.14
CA ASP A 30 14.93 40.31 40.83
C ASP A 30 15.60 38.93 40.86
N ALA A 31 15.32 38.17 41.91
CA ALA A 31 15.79 36.80 42.06
C ALA A 31 14.98 35.93 41.11
N LEU A 32 15.55 35.65 39.94
CA LEU A 32 15.12 34.60 39.02
C LEU A 32 14.89 33.32 39.84
N ALA A 33 13.61 32.98 40.05
CA ALA A 33 13.24 31.74 40.69
C ALA A 33 13.87 30.58 39.90
N PRO A 34 14.51 29.59 40.56
CA PRO A 34 15.02 28.45 39.84
C PRO A 34 13.84 27.74 39.17
N GLU A 35 13.92 27.54 37.86
CA GLU A 35 13.05 26.59 37.17
C GLU A 35 13.10 25.27 37.96
N PRO A 36 11.95 24.60 38.21
CA PRO A 36 11.99 23.30 38.84
C PRO A 36 12.85 22.40 37.94
N ALA A 37 14.04 22.04 38.43
CA ALA A 37 14.89 21.07 37.78
C ALA A 37 14.03 19.85 37.51
N GLU A 38 13.85 19.50 36.23
CA GLU A 38 13.29 18.22 35.86
C GLU A 38 14.11 17.17 36.64
N PRO A 39 13.48 16.32 37.46
CA PRO A 39 14.25 15.37 38.24
C PRO A 39 15.10 14.58 37.26
N ASP A 40 16.41 14.51 37.50
CA ASP A 40 17.33 13.62 36.80
C ASP A 40 16.71 12.22 36.83
N ARG A 41 16.00 11.85 35.76
CA ARG A 41 15.26 10.60 35.69
C ARG A 41 16.29 9.51 35.50
N ASP A 42 16.57 8.83 36.60
CA ASP A 42 17.46 7.69 36.63
C ASP A 42 17.00 6.67 35.57
N PRO A 43 17.84 6.31 34.57
CA PRO A 43 17.47 5.33 33.54
C PRO A 43 17.17 3.93 34.11
N ALA A 44 17.46 3.72 35.41
CA ALA A 44 17.12 2.54 36.18
C ALA A 44 15.65 2.49 36.68
N SER A 45 14.84 3.53 36.47
CA SER A 45 13.45 3.59 36.94
C SER A 45 12.41 3.02 35.96
N LEU A 46 12.85 2.48 34.82
CA LEU A 46 11.97 1.90 33.81
C LEU A 46 11.14 0.75 34.40
N ALA A 47 9.83 0.76 34.13
CA ALA A 47 8.95 -0.34 34.51
C ALA A 47 9.45 -1.68 33.91
N PRO A 48 9.22 -2.84 34.56
CA PRO A 48 9.63 -4.13 34.01
C PRO A 48 9.08 -4.34 32.59
N GLY A 49 9.97 -4.48 31.61
CA GLY A 49 9.61 -4.63 30.18
C GLY A 49 9.51 -3.32 29.38
N ALA A 50 9.64 -2.16 30.02
CA ALA A 50 9.72 -0.87 29.35
C ALA A 50 11.07 -0.71 28.61
N LEU A 51 11.00 -0.23 27.37
CA LEU A 51 12.14 -0.08 26.47
C LEU A 51 12.63 1.37 26.34
N TRP A 52 11.81 2.35 26.75
CA TRP A 52 12.10 3.79 26.82
C TRP A 52 11.27 4.43 27.94
N ASP A 53 11.59 5.67 28.33
CA ASP A 53 10.89 6.36 29.42
C ASP A 53 9.40 6.56 29.09
N GLY A 54 8.52 6.19 30.02
CA GLY A 54 7.07 6.18 29.82
C GLY A 54 6.53 5.08 28.89
N ASP A 55 7.33 4.08 28.50
CA ASP A 55 6.85 2.93 27.74
C ASP A 55 5.87 2.07 28.56
N ALA A 56 4.60 2.08 28.16
CA ALA A 56 3.54 1.28 28.77
C ALA A 56 3.51 -0.18 28.29
N GLY A 57 4.35 -0.55 27.32
CA GLY A 57 4.41 -1.91 26.82
C GLY A 57 5.12 -2.86 27.78
N ALA A 58 4.67 -4.11 27.79
CA ALA A 58 5.26 -5.19 28.60
C ALA A 58 6.00 -6.24 27.76
N LEU A 59 5.89 -6.18 26.42
CA LEU A 59 6.44 -7.20 25.52
C LEU A 59 7.94 -7.03 25.31
N PRO A 60 8.68 -8.13 25.06
CA PRO A 60 10.06 -8.07 24.60
C PRO A 60 10.20 -7.27 23.29
N ARG A 61 11.36 -6.62 23.11
CA ARG A 61 11.63 -5.76 21.94
C ARG A 61 11.41 -6.47 20.61
N ASP A 62 11.86 -7.71 20.46
CA ASP A 62 11.74 -8.44 19.19
C ASP A 62 10.31 -8.88 18.90
N THR A 63 9.52 -9.19 19.93
CA THR A 63 8.09 -9.50 19.80
C THR A 63 7.31 -8.28 19.32
N ARG A 64 7.62 -7.09 19.85
CA ARG A 64 7.04 -5.84 19.34
C ARG A 64 7.43 -5.59 17.89
N ARG A 65 8.70 -5.79 17.54
CA ARG A 65 9.18 -5.67 16.15
C ARG A 65 8.48 -6.66 15.21
N ALA A 66 8.23 -7.89 15.66
CA ALA A 66 7.49 -8.89 14.89
C ALA A 66 6.04 -8.45 14.64
N ILE A 67 5.33 -7.94 15.66
CA ILE A 67 3.98 -7.38 15.50
C ILE A 67 3.97 -6.23 14.49
N VAL A 68 4.87 -5.26 14.64
CA VAL A 68 4.97 -4.12 13.70
C VAL A 68 5.23 -4.62 12.28
N ARG A 69 6.15 -5.57 12.11
CA ARG A 69 6.50 -6.15 10.82
C ARG A 69 5.31 -6.87 10.17
N LEU A 70 4.50 -7.57 10.96
CA LEU A 70 3.29 -8.25 10.52
C LEU A 70 2.21 -7.24 10.07
N VAL A 71 1.97 -6.19 10.86
CA VAL A 71 0.99 -5.13 10.55
C VAL A 71 1.39 -4.34 9.31
N GLN A 72 2.67 -4.03 9.13
CA GLN A 72 3.17 -3.38 7.92
C GLN A 72 3.02 -4.26 6.67
N GLY A 73 2.94 -5.59 6.84
CA GLY A 73 2.78 -6.54 5.76
C GLY A 73 3.97 -6.56 4.79
N PRO A 74 3.93 -7.37 3.73
CA PRO A 74 2.85 -8.31 3.40
C PRO A 74 2.88 -9.59 4.25
N TYR A 75 4.06 -9.99 4.73
CA TYR A 75 4.28 -11.18 5.55
C TYR A 75 5.65 -11.11 6.25
N LEU A 76 5.80 -11.87 7.32
CA LEU A 76 7.03 -12.24 7.99
C LEU A 76 7.55 -13.58 7.42
N SER A 77 8.87 -13.70 7.25
CA SER A 77 9.50 -14.89 6.63
C SER A 77 10.66 -15.37 7.48
N ALA A 78 10.68 -16.66 7.81
CA ALA A 78 11.73 -17.31 8.59
C ALA A 78 13.11 -17.18 7.92
N GLU A 79 13.15 -17.35 6.59
CA GLU A 79 14.38 -17.24 5.80
C GLU A 79 15.00 -15.84 5.85
N ARG A 80 14.17 -14.79 5.74
CA ARG A 80 14.65 -13.40 5.64
C ARG A 80 14.80 -12.70 6.98
N GLN A 81 13.98 -13.06 7.96
CA GLN A 81 13.93 -12.42 9.27
C GLN A 81 13.90 -13.51 10.37
N PRO A 82 14.97 -14.32 10.51
CA PRO A 82 15.00 -15.44 11.44
C PRO A 82 14.81 -14.99 12.90
N ASP A 83 15.39 -13.85 13.30
CA ASP A 83 15.27 -13.32 14.67
C ASP A 83 13.81 -12.98 15.01
N LEU A 84 13.12 -12.28 14.11
CA LEU A 84 11.70 -11.91 14.30
C LEU A 84 10.79 -13.14 14.22
N TRP A 85 11.13 -14.11 13.36
CA TRP A 85 10.42 -15.38 13.29
C TRP A 85 10.52 -16.15 14.60
N ASN A 86 11.72 -16.26 15.17
CA ASN A 86 11.93 -16.93 16.44
C ASN A 86 11.20 -16.23 17.59
N ALA A 87 11.18 -14.89 17.60
CA ALA A 87 10.38 -14.12 18.55
C ALA A 87 8.87 -14.39 18.39
N LEU A 88 8.36 -14.41 17.14
CA LEU A 88 6.98 -14.77 16.85
C LEU A 88 6.62 -16.18 17.34
N MET A 89 7.48 -17.16 17.10
CA MET A 89 7.25 -18.55 17.53
C MET A 89 7.32 -18.71 19.05
N SER A 90 8.17 -17.92 19.72
CA SER A 90 8.30 -17.96 21.18
C SER A 90 7.09 -17.34 21.88
N ASP A 91 6.58 -16.23 21.34
CA ASP A 91 5.51 -15.43 21.95
C ASP A 91 4.19 -15.48 21.16
N GLU A 92 3.92 -16.58 20.45
CA GLU A 92 2.82 -16.70 19.47
C GLU A 92 1.46 -16.29 20.05
N ALA A 93 1.11 -16.82 21.23
CA ALA A 93 -0.18 -16.54 21.89
C ALA A 93 -0.32 -15.05 22.26
N VAL A 94 0.78 -14.41 22.65
CA VAL A 94 0.80 -13.00 23.04
C VAL A 94 0.67 -12.11 21.80
N VAL A 95 1.38 -12.45 20.73
CA VAL A 95 1.26 -11.78 19.43
C VAL A 95 -0.17 -11.90 18.88
N GLN A 96 -0.76 -13.10 18.94
CA GLN A 96 -2.13 -13.34 18.49
C GLN A 96 -3.14 -12.46 19.24
N ARG A 97 -3.01 -12.34 20.56
CA ARG A 97 -3.87 -11.47 21.38
C ARG A 97 -3.77 -10.00 20.97
N HIS A 98 -2.55 -9.49 20.84
CA HIS A 98 -2.35 -8.08 20.44
C HIS A 98 -2.88 -7.79 19.04
N LEU A 99 -2.73 -8.74 18.10
CA LEU A 99 -3.31 -8.61 16.77
C LEU A 99 -4.84 -8.64 16.81
N ALA A 100 -5.43 -9.49 17.66
CA ALA A 100 -6.89 -9.57 17.83
C ALA A 100 -7.47 -8.25 18.37
N ASP A 101 -6.77 -7.57 19.29
CA ASP A 101 -7.16 -6.24 19.78
C ASP A 101 -7.19 -5.18 18.66
N MET A 102 -6.53 -5.45 17.52
CA MET A 102 -6.55 -4.63 16.31
C MET A 102 -7.46 -5.17 15.20
N PHE A 103 -8.34 -6.13 15.51
CA PHE A 103 -9.18 -6.84 14.52
C PHE A 103 -8.38 -7.57 13.43
N LEU A 104 -7.19 -8.05 13.77
CA LEU A 104 -6.33 -8.84 12.89
C LEU A 104 -6.22 -10.28 13.36
N ALA A 105 -6.29 -11.22 12.42
CA ALA A 105 -6.02 -12.63 12.65
C ALA A 105 -4.63 -12.98 12.11
N LEU A 106 -3.84 -13.63 12.96
CA LEU A 106 -2.53 -14.18 12.61
C LEU A 106 -2.69 -15.50 11.87
N VAL A 107 -2.04 -15.62 10.71
CA VAL A 107 -1.92 -16.88 9.96
C VAL A 107 -0.44 -17.25 9.93
N ILE A 108 -0.12 -18.48 10.35
CA ILE A 108 1.24 -19.02 10.34
C ILE A 108 1.24 -20.34 9.57
N ASP A 109 2.15 -20.47 8.61
CA ASP A 109 2.56 -21.73 8.05
C ASP A 109 4.02 -22.00 8.45
N ARG A 110 4.20 -23.01 9.31
CA ARG A 110 5.51 -23.40 9.85
C ARG A 110 6.33 -24.21 8.84
N GLU A 111 5.68 -24.87 7.89
CA GLU A 111 6.37 -25.66 6.87
C GLU A 111 7.03 -24.74 5.84
N THR A 112 6.29 -23.73 5.37
CA THR A 112 6.86 -22.73 4.45
C THR A 112 7.62 -21.61 5.15
N GLY A 113 7.50 -21.49 6.48
CA GLY A 113 8.18 -20.46 7.27
C GLY A 113 7.64 -19.06 6.97
N LEU A 114 6.33 -18.93 6.79
CA LEU A 114 5.65 -17.68 6.49
C LEU A 114 4.56 -17.37 7.51
N ALA A 115 4.43 -16.10 7.86
CA ALA A 115 3.35 -15.61 8.71
C ALA A 115 2.83 -14.27 8.20
N PHE A 116 1.54 -14.04 8.26
CA PHE A 116 0.93 -12.78 7.85
C PHE A 116 -0.33 -12.50 8.65
N VAL A 117 -0.89 -11.31 8.46
CA VAL A 117 -2.14 -10.90 9.09
C VAL A 117 -3.23 -10.74 8.05
N ARG A 118 -4.43 -11.11 8.42
CA ARG A 118 -5.66 -10.82 7.69
C ARG A 118 -6.65 -10.11 8.62
N ASN A 119 -7.67 -9.48 8.04
CA ASN A 119 -8.78 -8.98 8.86
C ASN A 119 -9.42 -10.16 9.61
N ALA A 120 -9.79 -9.95 10.87
CA ALA A 120 -10.50 -10.95 11.64
C ALA A 120 -11.86 -11.24 11.00
N ASP A 121 -12.24 -12.51 10.99
CA ASP A 121 -13.56 -12.96 10.53
C ASP A 121 -14.58 -12.68 11.65
N ASP A 122 -15.07 -11.43 11.71
CA ASP A 122 -16.07 -11.00 12.68
C ASP A 122 -17.49 -11.30 12.17
N PRO A 123 -18.24 -12.22 12.81
CA PRO A 123 -19.60 -12.57 12.39
C PRO A 123 -20.60 -11.42 12.54
N THR A 124 -20.27 -10.40 13.35
CA THR A 124 -21.13 -9.22 13.51
C THR A 124 -20.93 -8.19 12.40
N GLY A 125 -19.82 -8.28 11.65
CA GLY A 125 -19.43 -7.34 10.61
C GLY A 125 -19.08 -5.93 11.14
N ALA A 126 -18.89 -5.77 12.45
CA ALA A 126 -18.57 -4.49 13.07
C ALA A 126 -17.05 -4.21 13.07
N ALA A 127 -16.22 -5.23 12.89
CA ALA A 127 -14.78 -5.10 12.80
C ALA A 127 -14.36 -4.21 11.61
N PRO A 128 -13.54 -3.17 11.85
CA PRO A 128 -12.97 -2.38 10.76
C PRO A 128 -11.99 -3.21 9.91
N SER A 129 -11.99 -2.95 8.61
CA SER A 129 -10.99 -3.54 7.71
C SER A 129 -9.67 -2.78 7.81
N VAL A 130 -8.67 -3.40 8.43
CA VAL A 130 -7.31 -2.84 8.58
C VAL A 130 -6.43 -3.21 7.38
N VAL A 131 -6.55 -4.44 6.88
CA VAL A 131 -5.86 -4.89 5.67
C VAL A 131 -6.64 -4.45 4.44
N ARG A 132 -5.96 -3.81 3.49
CA ARG A 132 -6.60 -3.36 2.24
C ARG A 132 -6.90 -4.55 1.34
N THR A 133 -8.15 -4.65 0.91
CA THR A 133 -8.55 -5.57 -0.16
C THR A 133 -8.07 -5.06 -1.51
N MET A 134 -7.52 -5.96 -2.32
CA MET A 134 -7.12 -5.66 -3.70
C MET A 134 -8.23 -6.11 -4.65
N PRO A 135 -8.94 -5.18 -5.33
CA PRO A 135 -9.91 -5.58 -6.35
C PRO A 135 -9.17 -6.23 -7.51
N LEU A 136 -9.69 -7.35 -8.04
CA LEU A 136 -9.06 -8.09 -9.14
C LEU A 136 -9.83 -7.87 -10.43
N THR A 137 -9.10 -7.55 -11.50
CA THR A 137 -9.64 -7.60 -12.87
C THR A 137 -9.65 -9.03 -13.39
N PHE A 138 -10.29 -9.24 -14.54
CA PHE A 138 -10.28 -10.54 -15.21
C PHE A 138 -8.84 -11.05 -15.49
N ILE A 139 -7.96 -10.19 -15.99
CA ILE A 139 -6.56 -10.53 -16.26
C ILE A 139 -5.80 -10.81 -14.96
N ASP A 140 -6.06 -10.05 -13.89
CA ASP A 140 -5.44 -10.31 -12.57
C ASP A 140 -5.81 -11.71 -12.06
N THR A 141 -7.09 -12.07 -12.17
CA THR A 141 -7.63 -13.36 -11.77
C THR A 141 -7.01 -14.52 -12.56
N ALA A 142 -6.99 -14.41 -13.89
CA ALA A 142 -6.39 -15.43 -14.75
C ALA A 142 -4.89 -15.61 -14.45
N LEU A 143 -4.16 -14.50 -14.26
CA LEU A 143 -2.76 -14.51 -13.87
C LEU A 143 -2.56 -15.20 -12.51
N LEU A 144 -3.34 -14.86 -11.49
CA LEU A 144 -3.25 -15.46 -10.15
C LEU A 144 -3.47 -16.97 -10.18
N LEU A 145 -4.49 -17.44 -10.90
CA LEU A 145 -4.77 -18.87 -11.05
C LEU A 145 -3.61 -19.61 -11.74
N HIS A 146 -3.01 -18.98 -12.76
CA HIS A 146 -1.84 -19.52 -13.44
C HIS A 146 -0.62 -19.59 -12.51
N LEU A 147 -0.30 -18.50 -11.81
CA LEU A 147 0.81 -18.45 -10.86
C LEU A 147 0.67 -19.51 -9.76
N ARG A 148 -0.55 -19.71 -9.24
CA ARG A 148 -0.82 -20.79 -8.28
C ARG A 148 -0.55 -22.16 -8.88
N THR A 149 -1.00 -22.39 -10.11
CA THR A 149 -0.79 -23.67 -10.79
C THR A 149 0.70 -23.96 -10.97
N LEU A 150 1.49 -22.96 -11.35
CA LEU A 150 2.95 -23.08 -11.43
C LEU A 150 3.57 -23.39 -10.06
N LEU A 151 3.13 -22.69 -9.01
CA LEU A 151 3.63 -22.90 -7.66
C LEU A 151 3.38 -24.33 -7.14
N LEU A 152 2.21 -24.92 -7.42
CA LEU A 152 1.85 -26.28 -6.99
C LEU A 152 2.53 -27.39 -7.80
N ARG A 153 3.11 -27.09 -8.97
CA ARG A 153 3.84 -28.07 -9.79
C ARG A 153 5.25 -28.34 -9.30
N VAL A 154 5.79 -27.48 -8.42
CA VAL A 154 7.15 -27.62 -7.91
C VAL A 154 7.20 -28.82 -6.95
N PRO A 155 7.94 -29.91 -7.27
CA PRO A 155 7.79 -31.20 -6.57
C PRO A 155 8.47 -31.28 -5.20
N ALA A 156 9.20 -30.24 -4.75
CA ALA A 156 10.07 -30.33 -3.59
C ALA A 156 9.97 -29.10 -2.66
N ALA A 157 9.89 -29.38 -1.36
CA ALA A 157 10.09 -28.39 -0.31
C ALA A 157 11.45 -27.68 -0.51
N GLY A 158 11.43 -26.35 -0.59
CA GLY A 158 12.63 -25.52 -0.76
C GLY A 158 13.00 -25.17 -2.21
N GLN A 159 12.32 -25.72 -3.22
CA GLN A 159 12.48 -25.24 -4.60
C GLN A 159 11.62 -23.99 -4.83
N ARG A 160 12.23 -22.95 -5.42
CA ARG A 160 11.58 -21.69 -5.73
C ARG A 160 10.96 -21.78 -7.12
N ALA A 161 9.69 -21.40 -7.24
CA ALA A 161 9.00 -21.32 -8.52
C ALA A 161 9.38 -20.01 -9.23
N PHE A 162 9.75 -20.10 -10.50
CA PHE A 162 10.07 -18.95 -11.34
C PHE A 162 9.19 -18.95 -12.58
N VAL A 163 8.92 -17.76 -13.11
CA VAL A 163 8.18 -17.57 -14.35
C VAL A 163 8.70 -16.35 -15.08
N ASP A 164 8.82 -16.46 -16.39
CA ASP A 164 9.28 -15.37 -17.25
C ASP A 164 8.08 -14.56 -17.76
N ARG A 165 8.27 -13.27 -18.04
CA ARG A 165 7.19 -12.39 -18.52
C ARG A 165 6.57 -12.89 -19.83
N GLU A 166 7.39 -13.41 -20.73
CA GLU A 166 6.93 -13.98 -22.01
C GLU A 166 6.02 -15.20 -21.78
N GLU A 167 6.35 -16.09 -20.83
CA GLU A 167 5.51 -17.22 -20.46
C GLU A 167 4.15 -16.76 -19.91
N LEU A 168 4.15 -15.70 -19.09
CA LEU A 168 2.90 -15.11 -18.58
C LEU A 168 2.05 -14.53 -19.71
N LEU A 169 2.67 -13.81 -20.65
CA LEU A 169 1.97 -13.26 -21.81
C LEU A 169 1.37 -14.38 -22.66
N ASP A 170 2.16 -15.39 -23.00
CA ASP A 170 1.71 -16.52 -23.81
C ASP A 170 0.57 -17.28 -23.17
N HIS A 171 0.64 -17.52 -21.86
CA HIS A 171 -0.46 -18.15 -21.14
C HIS A 171 -1.74 -17.31 -21.17
N LEU A 172 -1.61 -15.98 -21.05
CA LEU A 172 -2.76 -15.09 -20.99
C LEU A 172 -3.31 -14.73 -22.37
N ARG A 173 -2.57 -14.92 -23.47
CA ARG A 173 -3.00 -14.59 -24.85
C ARG A 173 -4.35 -15.17 -25.23
N VAL A 174 -4.71 -16.35 -24.70
CA VAL A 174 -6.00 -17.01 -24.96
C VAL A 174 -7.20 -16.20 -24.44
N TYR A 175 -6.96 -15.25 -23.53
CA TYR A 175 -7.97 -14.37 -22.94
C TYR A 175 -8.14 -13.04 -23.67
N ARG A 176 -7.39 -12.82 -24.76
CA ARG A 176 -7.62 -11.67 -25.63
C ARG A 176 -8.92 -11.88 -26.41
N PRO A 177 -9.84 -10.90 -26.46
CA PRO A 177 -11.03 -10.99 -27.29
C PRO A 177 -10.65 -11.28 -28.75
N ARG A 178 -11.34 -12.23 -29.38
CA ARG A 178 -11.01 -12.70 -30.75
C ARG A 178 -11.19 -11.61 -31.81
N THR A 179 -12.04 -10.62 -31.52
CA THR A 179 -12.34 -9.45 -32.36
C THR A 179 -11.37 -8.30 -32.14
N SER A 180 -10.55 -8.34 -31.09
CA SER A 180 -9.64 -7.25 -30.72
C SER A 180 -8.36 -7.29 -31.56
N THR A 181 -8.11 -6.23 -32.32
CA THR A 181 -6.85 -5.98 -33.03
C THR A 181 -5.78 -5.31 -32.14
N ASP A 182 -6.12 -4.93 -30.91
CA ASP A 182 -5.22 -4.25 -29.99
C ASP A 182 -4.38 -5.23 -29.15
N GLU A 183 -3.30 -5.74 -29.75
CA GLU A 183 -2.28 -6.53 -29.05
C GLU A 183 -1.52 -5.69 -28.03
N SER A 184 -1.16 -4.46 -28.40
CA SER A 184 -0.36 -3.57 -27.54
C SER A 184 -1.06 -3.22 -26.22
N GLY A 185 -2.37 -3.00 -26.24
CA GLY A 185 -3.16 -2.71 -25.05
C GLY A 185 -3.37 -3.94 -24.19
N PHE A 186 -3.46 -5.14 -24.78
CA PHE A 186 -3.48 -6.38 -24.02
C PHE A 186 -2.18 -6.59 -23.24
N ASP A 187 -1.03 -6.43 -23.90
CA ASP A 187 0.27 -6.56 -23.26
C ASP A 187 0.46 -5.54 -22.13
N LYS A 188 -0.02 -4.30 -22.32
CA LYS A 188 -0.04 -3.28 -21.26
C LYS A 188 -0.87 -3.70 -20.06
N ARG A 189 -2.04 -4.32 -20.27
CA ARG A 189 -2.89 -4.84 -19.19
C ARG A 189 -2.21 -5.99 -18.45
N VAL A 190 -1.58 -6.92 -19.16
CA VAL A 190 -0.80 -8.00 -18.52
C VAL A 190 0.36 -7.42 -17.71
N SER A 191 1.13 -6.47 -18.25
CA SER A 191 2.19 -5.78 -17.50
C SER A 191 1.67 -5.05 -16.26
N ALA A 192 0.48 -4.43 -16.33
CA ALA A 192 -0.16 -3.81 -15.18
C ALA A 192 -0.55 -4.84 -14.12
N SER A 193 -1.08 -6.01 -14.53
CA SER A 193 -1.39 -7.13 -13.64
C SER A 193 -0.13 -7.69 -12.97
N VAL A 194 0.96 -7.90 -13.72
CA VAL A 194 2.27 -8.32 -13.16
C VAL A 194 2.78 -7.30 -12.14
N SER A 195 2.76 -6.01 -12.48
CA SER A 195 3.15 -4.92 -11.57
C SER A 195 2.32 -4.90 -10.30
N LYS A 196 1.03 -5.24 -10.40
CA LYS A 196 0.12 -5.36 -9.28
C LYS A 196 0.47 -6.56 -8.38
N MET A 197 0.81 -7.71 -8.96
CA MET A 197 1.28 -8.89 -8.22
C MET A 197 2.62 -8.63 -7.50
N LEU A 198 3.53 -7.86 -8.11
CA LEU A 198 4.77 -7.41 -7.47
C LEU A 198 4.48 -6.50 -6.28
N LYS A 199 3.59 -5.51 -6.42
CA LYS A 199 3.17 -4.62 -5.32
C LYS A 199 2.51 -5.40 -4.17
N ALA A 200 1.74 -6.44 -4.50
CA ALA A 200 1.14 -7.35 -3.52
C ALA A 200 2.13 -8.38 -2.94
N SER A 201 3.40 -8.38 -3.39
CA SER A 201 4.45 -9.34 -3.00
C SER A 201 4.10 -10.81 -3.25
N LEU A 202 3.21 -11.05 -4.21
CA LEU A 202 2.89 -12.37 -4.75
C LEU A 202 3.94 -12.80 -5.78
N LEU A 203 4.54 -11.82 -6.46
CA LEU A 203 5.74 -11.98 -7.27
C LEU A 203 6.91 -11.22 -6.64
N ARG A 204 8.13 -11.62 -6.98
CA ARG A 204 9.36 -10.88 -6.70
C ARG A 204 10.23 -10.80 -7.95
N GLU A 205 10.88 -9.65 -8.12
CA GLU A 205 11.89 -9.49 -9.17
C GLU A 205 13.12 -10.34 -8.84
N THR A 206 13.77 -10.85 -9.88
CA THR A 206 15.05 -11.56 -9.77
C THR A 206 16.17 -10.69 -10.33
N SER A 207 17.42 -11.16 -10.22
CA SER A 207 18.55 -10.51 -10.89
C SER A 207 18.49 -10.59 -12.41
N VAL A 208 17.66 -11.48 -12.95
CA VAL A 208 17.41 -11.62 -14.38
C VAL A 208 16.20 -10.77 -14.75
N GLY A 209 16.37 -9.86 -15.70
CA GLY A 209 15.29 -9.00 -16.18
C GLY A 209 14.10 -9.82 -16.68
N GLU A 210 12.89 -9.34 -16.37
CA GLU A 210 11.62 -9.98 -16.75
C GLU A 210 11.40 -11.43 -16.26
N ARG A 211 12.25 -11.90 -15.34
CA ARG A 211 12.06 -13.16 -14.63
C ARG A 211 11.61 -12.88 -13.20
N TYR A 212 10.52 -13.52 -12.82
CA TYR A 212 9.91 -13.35 -11.51
C TYR A 212 9.95 -14.65 -10.72
N GLU A 213 10.15 -14.50 -9.43
CA GLU A 213 9.94 -15.57 -8.47
C GLU A 213 8.51 -15.51 -7.93
N ILE A 214 7.82 -16.65 -7.92
CA ILE A 214 6.48 -16.79 -7.36
C ILE A 214 6.59 -17.01 -5.85
N SER A 215 5.96 -16.12 -5.08
CA SER A 215 6.03 -16.16 -3.62
C SER A 215 5.13 -17.28 -3.07
N PRO A 216 5.62 -18.12 -2.12
CA PRO A 216 4.81 -19.19 -1.52
C PRO A 216 3.58 -18.66 -0.75
N ILE A 217 3.61 -17.37 -0.35
CA ILE A 217 2.46 -16.68 0.26
C ILE A 217 1.19 -16.76 -0.59
N LEU A 218 1.32 -16.91 -1.91
CA LEU A 218 0.21 -17.07 -2.84
C LEU A 218 -0.61 -18.34 -2.52
N ALA A 219 0.06 -19.42 -2.09
CA ALA A 219 -0.61 -20.66 -1.69
C ALA A 219 -1.43 -20.50 -0.41
N LEU A 220 -1.00 -19.61 0.48
CA LEU A 220 -1.60 -19.37 1.79
C LEU A 220 -2.76 -18.37 1.77
N VAL A 221 -2.63 -17.30 0.98
CA VAL A 221 -3.66 -16.25 0.88
C VAL A 221 -4.85 -16.74 0.07
N PHE A 222 -4.62 -17.57 -0.94
CA PHE A 222 -5.68 -18.17 -1.75
C PHE A 222 -5.75 -19.64 -1.39
N GLY A 223 -6.65 -20.06 -0.52
CA GLY A 223 -6.89 -21.48 -0.27
C GLY A 223 -7.55 -22.18 -1.46
N PRO A 224 -7.75 -23.50 -1.38
CA PRO A 224 -8.45 -24.26 -2.41
C PRO A 224 -9.89 -23.74 -2.65
N ASP A 225 -10.56 -23.25 -1.61
CA ASP A 225 -11.94 -22.77 -1.68
C ASP A 225 -12.04 -21.40 -2.37
N GLU A 226 -11.14 -20.47 -2.05
CA GLU A 226 -11.04 -19.17 -2.71
C GLU A 226 -10.72 -19.36 -4.19
N VAL A 227 -9.83 -20.31 -4.52
CA VAL A 227 -9.49 -20.64 -5.91
C VAL A 227 -10.68 -21.23 -6.64
N ALA A 228 -11.43 -22.14 -6.00
CA ALA A 228 -12.64 -22.70 -6.59
C ALA A 228 -13.71 -21.62 -6.82
N ALA A 229 -13.85 -20.65 -5.90
CA ALA A 229 -14.75 -19.52 -6.04
C ALA A 229 -14.32 -18.60 -7.20
N VAL A 230 -13.04 -18.23 -7.24
CA VAL A 230 -12.46 -17.41 -8.30
C VAL A 230 -12.56 -18.11 -9.66
N ALA A 231 -12.29 -19.41 -9.74
CA ALA A 231 -12.40 -20.20 -10.96
C ALA A 231 -13.85 -20.40 -11.43
N ARG A 232 -14.83 -20.43 -10.51
CA ARG A 232 -16.26 -20.43 -10.87
C ARG A 232 -16.67 -19.08 -11.46
N GLU A 233 -16.31 -18.00 -10.78
CA GLU A 233 -16.62 -16.64 -11.22
C GLU A 233 -15.98 -16.34 -12.58
N TYR A 234 -14.73 -16.75 -12.74
CA TYR A 234 -14.00 -16.70 -13.99
C TYR A 234 -14.70 -17.48 -15.14
N ARG A 235 -15.20 -18.69 -14.88
CA ARG A 235 -15.98 -19.46 -15.87
C ARG A 235 -17.31 -18.81 -16.21
N ARG A 236 -17.94 -18.13 -15.26
CA ARG A 236 -19.16 -17.36 -15.49
C ARG A 236 -18.91 -16.19 -16.43
N MET A 237 -17.88 -15.37 -16.15
CA MET A 237 -17.50 -14.24 -16.99
C MET A 237 -17.18 -14.67 -18.43
N LEU A 238 -16.43 -15.77 -18.60
CA LEU A 238 -16.15 -16.33 -19.92
C LEU A 238 -17.39 -16.88 -20.65
N GLY A 239 -18.37 -17.41 -19.90
CA GLY A 239 -19.63 -17.88 -20.45
C GLY A 239 -20.57 -16.75 -20.87
N ASP A 240 -20.58 -15.65 -20.10
CA ASP A 240 -21.37 -14.45 -20.40
C ASP A 240 -20.75 -13.67 -21.57
N ASP A 241 -19.42 -13.56 -21.67
CA ASP A 241 -18.74 -12.98 -22.85
C ASP A 241 -18.92 -13.83 -24.12
N ALA A 242 -19.10 -15.15 -23.99
CA ALA A 242 -19.47 -16.03 -25.10
C ALA A 242 -20.96 -15.92 -25.49
N GLY A 243 -21.80 -15.32 -24.63
CA GLY A 243 -23.24 -15.11 -24.83
C GLY A 243 -23.65 -13.65 -25.09
N ALA A 244 -22.74 -12.68 -24.94
CA ALA A 244 -23.03 -11.25 -25.03
C ALA A 244 -22.62 -10.58 -26.35
N GLU A 245 -22.17 -11.33 -27.36
CA GLU A 245 -22.02 -10.81 -28.73
C GLU A 245 -22.74 -11.70 -29.77
N GLY A 246 -24.03 -11.44 -29.94
CA GLY A 246 -24.79 -11.80 -31.14
C GLY A 246 -26.32 -11.78 -30.99
N PRO A 247 -27.06 -11.31 -32.01
CA PRO A 247 -27.08 -9.98 -32.56
C PRO A 247 -28.21 -9.15 -31.92
N ALA A 248 -27.93 -7.92 -31.49
CA ALA A 248 -29.00 -6.93 -31.29
C ALA A 248 -29.48 -6.47 -32.68
N ALA A 249 -30.48 -7.16 -33.22
CA ALA A 249 -31.26 -6.69 -34.35
C ALA A 249 -32.44 -5.83 -33.86
N ALA A 250 -32.68 -4.78 -34.65
CA ALA A 250 -33.90 -3.97 -34.78
C ALA A 250 -34.03 -2.72 -33.91
N GLY A 251 -34.01 -1.58 -34.61
CA GLY A 251 -34.42 -0.27 -34.12
C GLY A 251 -34.35 0.82 -35.20
N ALA A 252 -34.86 0.54 -36.40
CA ALA A 252 -35.23 1.60 -37.34
C ALA A 252 -36.58 2.19 -36.91
N GLY A 253 -36.56 3.45 -36.50
CA GLY A 253 -37.71 4.36 -36.35
C GLY A 253 -37.13 5.77 -36.37
N ALA A 254 -37.34 6.58 -37.43
CA ALA A 254 -38.57 7.29 -37.74
C ALA A 254 -39.06 8.16 -36.57
N GLU A 255 -38.53 9.39 -36.50
CA GLU A 255 -39.19 10.53 -35.85
C GLU A 255 -38.95 11.78 -36.72
N GLY A 256 -39.97 12.14 -37.52
CA GLY A 256 -40.46 13.52 -37.48
C GLY A 256 -41.25 13.66 -36.16
N SER A 257 -41.39 14.81 -35.53
CA SER A 257 -41.51 16.16 -36.06
C SER A 257 -41.26 17.13 -34.89
N ASP A 258 -40.91 18.38 -35.16
CA ASP A 258 -41.65 19.48 -34.56
C ASP A 258 -41.48 20.79 -35.38
N PRO A 259 -42.46 21.71 -35.30
CA PRO A 259 -42.73 22.75 -36.28
C PRO A 259 -42.37 24.15 -35.77
N ASP A 260 -42.71 25.14 -36.59
CA ASP A 260 -42.82 26.57 -36.29
C ASP A 260 -41.51 27.34 -36.05
N ASP A 261 -41.06 28.02 -37.10
CA ASP A 261 -41.08 29.48 -37.05
C ASP A 261 -41.43 30.05 -38.42
N ALA A 262 -42.36 31.00 -38.38
CA ALA A 262 -43.06 31.59 -39.50
C ALA A 262 -42.28 32.76 -40.15
N ASP A 263 -42.90 33.25 -41.24
CA ASP A 263 -42.74 34.57 -41.87
C ASP A 263 -41.67 34.63 -42.98
N GLY A 264 -41.95 34.98 -44.24
CA GLY A 264 -43.16 35.47 -44.90
C GLY A 264 -42.78 36.04 -46.28
N ALA A 265 -43.73 35.98 -47.23
CA ALA A 265 -43.78 36.71 -48.53
C ALA A 265 -42.72 36.34 -49.60
N ALA A 266 -43.00 36.24 -50.91
CA ALA A 266 -44.11 36.69 -51.75
C ALA A 266 -44.21 35.86 -53.06
N ASP A 267 -45.32 36.07 -53.75
CA ASP A 267 -45.92 35.40 -54.92
C ASP A 267 -45.05 34.94 -56.12
N PRO A 268 -45.58 33.98 -56.92
CA PRO A 268 -45.11 33.60 -58.24
C PRO A 268 -45.69 34.50 -59.33
N ASP A 269 -45.04 34.58 -60.50
CA ASP A 269 -45.75 34.78 -61.75
C ASP A 269 -44.92 34.27 -62.93
N GLU A 270 -45.63 33.63 -63.85
CA GLU A 270 -45.24 33.21 -65.19
C GLU A 270 -44.86 34.43 -66.07
N GLU A 271 -43.97 34.24 -67.04
CA GLU A 271 -44.16 34.63 -68.47
C GLU A 271 -42.82 34.79 -69.23
N ASP A 272 -42.80 34.18 -70.42
CA ASP A 272 -42.15 34.59 -71.68
C ASP A 272 -40.67 35.06 -71.71
N GLN A 273 -39.81 34.16 -72.23
CA GLN A 273 -39.18 34.28 -73.57
C GLN A 273 -38.18 33.15 -73.88
#